data_AF-B7VP39-F1
#
_entry.id   AF-B7VP39-F1
#
_cell.length_a   1.000
_cell.length_b   1.000
_cell.length_c   1.000
_cell.angle_alpha   90.00
_cell.angle_beta   90.00
_cell.angle_gamma   90.00
#
_symmetry.space_group_name_H-M   'P 1'
#
loop_
_entity.id
_entity.type
_entity.pdbx_description
1 polymer ?
#
loop_
_entity_poly.entity_id
_entity_poly.type
_entity_poly.pdbx_seq_one_letter_code
_entity_poly.pdbx_strand_id
1 'polypeptide(L)'
;MKNCNQCGKCCIKYGDGDLAATQEEIDLWELFNPDIFEYVRGSEIWFDPESGERLTRCPFLELVPTKDTKAQAKYTCSIYLDRPEDCRHYPSLINEMVRDECEMIEVVDLQDTKKAQRKLDLLMKDSRPSSYS
;
A
#
# COMPACT_ATOMS: atom_id res chain seq x y z
N MET A 1 13.53 -11.16 -7.69
CA MET A 1 12.25 -10.53 -7.36
C MET A 1 11.24 -10.82 -8.45
N LYS A 2 10.07 -11.32 -8.04
CA LYS A 2 8.90 -11.60 -8.87
C LYS A 2 7.82 -10.52 -8.69
N ASN A 3 6.77 -10.59 -9.50
CA ASN A 3 5.67 -9.63 -9.45
C ASN A 3 4.86 -9.74 -8.14
N CYS A 4 4.26 -8.64 -7.71
CA CYS A 4 3.28 -8.63 -6.62
C CYS A 4 2.13 -9.58 -6.98
N ASN A 5 1.76 -10.44 -6.03
CA ASN A 5 0.68 -11.42 -6.20
C ASN A 5 -0.63 -11.00 -5.52
N GLN A 6 -0.71 -9.75 -5.03
CA GLN A 6 -1.90 -9.20 -4.38
C GLN A 6 -2.32 -9.97 -3.11
N CYS A 7 -1.36 -10.51 -2.36
CA CYS A 7 -1.64 -11.23 -1.10
C CYS A 7 -2.21 -10.33 0.01
N GLY A 8 -2.14 -9.00 -0.13
CA GLY A 8 -2.73 -8.03 0.80
C GLY A 8 -1.99 -7.81 2.12
N LYS A 9 -0.91 -8.57 2.41
CA LYS A 9 -0.17 -8.47 3.69
C LYS A 9 0.25 -7.06 4.06
N CYS A 10 0.84 -6.32 3.11
CA CYS A 10 1.26 -4.94 3.34
C CYS A 10 0.07 -4.00 3.55
N CYS A 11 -1.01 -4.14 2.77
CA CYS A 11 -2.21 -3.33 2.92
C CYS A 11 -2.92 -3.57 4.27
N ILE A 12 -2.95 -4.81 4.75
CA ILE A 12 -3.53 -5.17 6.05
C ILE A 12 -2.66 -4.62 7.18
N LYS A 13 -1.33 -4.76 7.06
CA LYS A 13 -0.39 -4.29 8.07
C LYS A 13 -0.41 -2.78 8.23
N TYR A 14 -0.24 -2.04 7.13
CA TYR A 14 -0.14 -0.58 7.20
C TYR A 14 -1.51 0.10 7.24
N GLY A 15 -2.56 -0.57 6.75
CA GLY A 15 -3.94 -0.05 6.81
C GLY A 15 -4.50 0.13 8.22
N ASP A 16 -3.82 -0.36 9.27
CA ASP A 16 -4.17 -0.22 10.69
C ASP A 16 -3.57 1.06 11.31
N GLY A 17 -3.69 2.18 10.59
CA GLY A 17 -3.29 3.50 11.09
C GLY A 17 -1.82 3.89 10.95
N ASP A 18 -1.01 3.09 10.26
CA ASP A 18 0.41 3.37 9.95
C ASP A 18 0.60 4.05 8.57
N LEU A 19 -0.47 4.58 7.98
CA LEU A 19 -0.44 5.33 6.72
C LEU A 19 -0.69 6.80 6.97
N ALA A 20 0.05 7.66 6.27
CA ALA A 20 -0.23 9.08 6.16
C ALA A 20 -0.59 9.46 4.72
N ALA A 21 -1.27 10.60 4.60
CA ALA A 21 -1.46 11.34 3.37
C ALA A 21 -0.91 12.76 3.57
N THR A 22 -0.40 13.37 2.51
CA THR A 22 0.01 14.78 2.58
C THR A 22 -1.22 15.68 2.64
N GLN A 23 -1.04 16.94 3.08
CA GLN A 23 -2.15 17.89 3.09
C GLN A 23 -2.65 18.15 1.66
N GLU A 24 -1.74 18.23 0.69
CA GLU A 24 -2.09 18.42 -0.72
C GLU A 24 -2.95 17.27 -1.26
N GLU A 25 -2.69 16.01 -0.86
CA GLU A 25 -3.54 14.87 -1.23
C GLU A 25 -4.94 14.98 -0.63
N ILE A 26 -5.02 15.36 0.65
CA ILE A 26 -6.28 15.54 1.36
C ILE A 26 -7.11 16.64 0.70
N ASP A 27 -6.50 17.78 0.37
CA ASP A 27 -7.16 18.91 -0.30
C ASP A 27 -7.68 18.50 -1.70
N LEU A 28 -6.92 17.67 -2.43
CA LEU A 28 -7.36 17.13 -3.71
C LEU A 28 -8.53 16.15 -3.55
N TRP A 29 -8.53 15.30 -2.52
CA TRP A 29 -9.66 14.41 -2.26
C TRP A 29 -10.92 15.18 -1.87
N GLU A 30 -10.81 16.24 -1.08
CA GLU A 30 -11.95 17.11 -0.74
C GLU A 30 -12.64 17.65 -2.00
N LEU A 31 -11.86 18.04 -3.01
CA LEU A 31 -12.36 18.64 -4.24
C LEU A 31 -12.83 17.62 -5.29
N PHE A 32 -12.11 16.50 -5.45
CA PHE A 32 -12.27 15.60 -6.59
C PHE A 32 -12.70 14.17 -6.23
N ASN A 33 -12.45 13.74 -4.99
CA ASN A 33 -12.76 12.39 -4.52
C ASN A 33 -13.45 12.44 -3.14
N PRO A 34 -14.66 13.05 -3.05
CA PRO A 34 -15.33 13.26 -1.76
C PRO A 34 -15.58 11.95 -1.02
N ASP A 35 -15.84 10.85 -1.75
CA ASP A 35 -16.01 9.50 -1.17
C ASP A 35 -14.76 9.00 -0.42
N ILE A 36 -13.56 9.46 -0.81
CA ILE A 36 -12.31 9.18 -0.09
C ILE A 36 -12.19 10.12 1.12
N PHE A 37 -12.50 11.39 0.91
CA PHE A 37 -12.40 12.44 1.92
C PHE A 37 -13.32 12.21 3.13
N GLU A 38 -14.45 11.51 2.97
CA GLU A 38 -15.33 11.13 4.08
C GLU A 38 -14.61 10.40 5.23
N TYR A 39 -13.51 9.71 4.91
CA TYR A 39 -12.69 8.95 5.86
C TYR A 39 -11.54 9.77 6.46
N VAL A 40 -11.45 11.07 6.17
CA VAL A 40 -10.42 11.99 6.69
C VAL A 40 -10.95 12.71 7.93
N ARG A 41 -10.09 12.91 8.93
CA ARG A 41 -10.37 13.81 10.08
C ARG A 41 -9.16 14.69 10.34
N GLY A 42 -9.32 15.99 10.10
CA GLY A 42 -8.19 16.92 10.12
C GLY A 42 -7.16 16.55 9.05
N SER A 43 -5.93 16.27 9.47
CA SER A 43 -4.82 15.84 8.59
C SER A 43 -4.50 14.35 8.73
N GLU A 44 -5.41 13.55 9.27
CA GLU A 44 -5.21 12.11 9.53
C GLU A 44 -6.23 11.25 8.77
N ILE A 45 -5.81 10.01 8.51
CA ILE A 45 -6.57 8.92 7.87
C ILE A 45 -6.37 7.61 8.65
N TRP A 46 -7.26 6.61 8.64
CA TRP A 46 -8.65 6.60 8.16
C TRP A 46 -9.60 6.56 9.36
N PHE A 47 -10.73 7.24 9.26
CA PHE A 47 -11.76 7.29 10.29
C PHE A 47 -13.09 6.85 9.72
N ASP A 48 -13.89 6.20 10.55
CA ASP A 48 -15.27 5.86 10.21
C ASP A 48 -16.08 7.14 9.96
N PRO A 49 -16.75 7.29 8.80
CA PRO A 49 -17.51 8.50 8.48
C PRO A 49 -18.66 8.79 9.44
N GLU A 50 -19.27 7.75 10.03
CA GLU A 50 -20.46 7.87 10.87
C GLU A 50 -20.10 8.07 12.35
N SER A 51 -19.21 7.22 12.89
CA SER A 51 -18.83 7.25 14.32
C SER A 51 -17.68 8.22 14.61
N GLY A 52 -16.84 8.51 13.61
CA GLY A 52 -15.60 9.27 13.77
C GLY A 52 -14.47 8.50 14.47
N GLU A 53 -14.63 7.20 14.69
CA GLU A 53 -13.60 6.35 15.30
C GLU A 53 -12.47 6.03 14.31
N ARG A 54 -11.23 5.91 14.81
CA ARG A 54 -10.09 5.53 13.97
C ARG A 54 -10.26 4.07 13.53
N LEU A 55 -10.19 3.84 12.22
CA LEU A 55 -10.31 2.51 11.65
C LEU A 55 -9.02 1.73 11.88
N THR A 56 -9.17 0.43 12.19
CA THR A 56 -8.05 -0.50 12.34
C THR A 56 -7.70 -1.23 11.04
N ARG A 57 -8.28 -0.80 9.92
CA ARG A 57 -8.06 -1.37 8.59
C ARG A 57 -8.41 -0.33 7.54
N CYS A 58 -7.68 -0.36 6.42
CA CYS A 58 -8.01 0.45 5.26
C CYS A 58 -9.44 0.13 4.76
N PRO A 59 -10.33 1.14 4.67
CA PRO A 59 -11.72 0.94 4.22
C PRO A 59 -11.80 0.57 2.73
N PHE A 60 -10.80 0.95 1.95
CA PHE A 60 -10.74 0.71 0.50
C PHE A 60 -10.05 -0.60 0.10
N LEU A 61 -9.68 -1.43 1.08
CA LEU A 61 -9.08 -2.74 0.81
C LEU A 61 -10.18 -3.79 0.64
N GLU A 62 -10.28 -4.35 -0.55
CA GLU A 62 -11.32 -5.32 -0.93
C GLU A 62 -10.73 -6.71 -1.13
N LEU A 63 -11.52 -7.73 -0.78
CA LEU A 63 -11.19 -9.13 -1.08
C LEU A 63 -11.79 -9.49 -2.45
N VAL A 64 -10.97 -10.01 -3.36
CA VAL A 64 -11.43 -10.49 -4.66
C VAL A 64 -12.26 -11.77 -4.46
N PRO A 65 -13.53 -11.80 -4.87
CA PRO A 65 -14.35 -12.99 -4.74
C PRO A 65 -13.79 -14.16 -5.56
N THR A 66 -13.70 -15.33 -4.95
CA THR A 66 -13.28 -16.58 -5.62
C THR A 66 -14.24 -17.71 -5.31
N LYS A 67 -14.51 -18.55 -6.32
CA LYS A 67 -15.28 -19.80 -6.16
C LYS A 67 -14.38 -20.98 -5.74
N ASP A 68 -13.08 -20.83 -5.90
CA ASP A 68 -12.10 -21.84 -5.51
C ASP A 68 -11.73 -21.63 -4.04
N THR A 69 -12.18 -22.57 -3.19
CA THR A 69 -11.94 -22.55 -1.74
C THR A 69 -10.49 -22.88 -1.36
N LYS A 70 -9.68 -23.34 -2.32
CA LYS A 70 -8.25 -23.63 -2.12
C LYS A 70 -7.35 -22.50 -2.65
N ALA A 71 -7.90 -21.52 -3.35
CA ALA A 71 -7.13 -20.42 -3.88
C ALA A 71 -6.67 -19.48 -2.74
N GLN A 72 -5.46 -18.96 -2.86
CA GLN A 72 -4.97 -17.89 -1.98
C GLN A 72 -5.86 -16.64 -2.13
N ALA A 73 -6.21 -16.03 -1.01
CA ALA A 73 -6.92 -14.75 -0.98
C ALA A 73 -6.15 -13.69 -1.78
N LYS A 74 -6.86 -12.98 -2.65
CA LYS A 74 -6.33 -11.83 -3.40
C LYS A 74 -7.06 -10.57 -2.97
N TYR A 75 -6.31 -9.48 -2.87
CA TYR A 75 -6.84 -8.19 -2.46
C TYR A 75 -6.70 -7.14 -3.55
N THR A 76 -7.66 -6.24 -3.61
CA THR A 76 -7.67 -5.06 -4.49
C THR A 76 -7.86 -3.81 -3.66
N CYS A 77 -7.40 -2.68 -4.19
CA CYS A 77 -7.65 -1.37 -3.59
C CYS A 77 -8.61 -0.62 -4.52
N SER A 78 -9.77 -0.23 -4.01
CA SER A 78 -10.78 0.47 -4.83
C SER A 78 -10.33 1.88 -5.23
N ILE A 79 -9.43 2.48 -4.44
CA ILE A 79 -8.85 3.81 -4.71
C ILE A 79 -7.45 3.72 -5.33
N TYR A 80 -7.10 2.66 -6.07
CA TYR A 80 -5.71 2.36 -6.48
C TYR A 80 -4.95 3.55 -7.10
N LEU A 81 -5.63 4.42 -7.86
CA LEU A 81 -5.02 5.61 -8.49
C LEU A 81 -4.93 6.81 -7.55
N ASP A 82 -5.81 6.86 -6.55
CA ASP A 82 -5.95 7.94 -5.57
C ASP A 82 -5.43 7.53 -4.19
N ARG A 83 -4.67 6.43 -4.10
CA ARG A 83 -4.07 5.95 -2.84
C ARG A 83 -3.16 7.03 -2.24
N PRO A 84 -3.04 7.12 -0.90
CA PRO A 84 -2.05 7.96 -0.25
C PRO A 84 -0.63 7.70 -0.74
N GLU A 85 0.25 8.70 -0.64
CA GLU A 85 1.64 8.62 -1.08
C GLU A 85 2.40 7.43 -0.48
N ASP A 86 2.25 7.19 0.82
CA ASP A 86 2.87 6.07 1.52
C ASP A 86 2.50 4.72 0.87
N CYS A 87 1.22 4.57 0.48
CA CYS A 87 0.74 3.37 -0.21
C CYS A 87 1.30 3.24 -1.63
N ARG A 88 1.55 4.36 -2.33
CA ARG A 88 2.12 4.35 -3.69
C ARG A 88 3.60 4.01 -3.67
N HIS A 89 4.31 4.48 -2.65
CA HIS A 89 5.75 4.31 -2.55
C HIS A 89 6.17 2.94 -2.01
N TYR A 90 5.28 2.28 -1.27
CA TYR A 90 5.55 0.94 -0.78
C TYR A 90 5.63 -0.11 -1.92
N PRO A 91 6.62 -1.04 -1.90
CA PRO A 91 7.74 -1.07 -0.98
C PRO A 91 8.87 -0.12 -1.39
N SER A 92 9.48 0.51 -0.38
CA SER A 92 10.57 1.46 -0.57
C SER A 92 11.94 0.80 -0.52
N LEU A 93 12.13 -0.13 0.41
CA LEU A 93 13.42 -0.73 0.66
C LEU A 93 13.36 -2.26 0.74
N ILE A 94 14.44 -2.94 0.34
CA ILE A 94 14.52 -4.40 0.46
C ILE A 94 14.44 -4.86 1.92
N ASN A 95 15.00 -4.12 2.87
CA ASN A 95 14.92 -4.49 4.29
C ASN A 95 13.47 -4.42 4.82
N GLU A 96 12.68 -3.45 4.35
CA GLU A 96 11.25 -3.34 4.64
C GLU A 96 10.51 -4.55 4.07
N MET A 97 10.74 -4.88 2.80
CA MET A 97 10.14 -6.06 2.18
C MET A 97 10.50 -7.37 2.93
N VAL A 98 11.73 -7.50 3.45
CA VAL A 98 12.13 -8.67 4.26
C VAL A 98 11.39 -8.69 5.59
N ARG A 99 11.35 -7.56 6.31
CA ARG A 99 10.64 -7.40 7.58
C ARG A 99 9.15 -7.70 7.44
N ASP A 100 8.56 -7.37 6.30
CA ASP A 100 7.15 -7.53 6.02
C ASP A 100 6.82 -8.86 5.33
N GLU A 101 7.82 -9.74 5.21
CA GLU A 101 7.71 -11.05 4.55
C GLU A 101 7.05 -10.94 3.16
N CYS A 102 7.45 -9.90 2.42
CA CYS A 102 6.90 -9.59 1.10
C CYS A 102 7.20 -10.74 0.15
N GLU A 103 6.12 -11.34 -0.38
CA GLU A 103 6.23 -12.51 -1.25
C GLU A 103 6.91 -12.19 -2.58
N MET A 104 7.12 -10.93 -2.96
CA MET A 104 7.90 -10.56 -4.15
C MET A 104 9.38 -10.94 -4.05
N ILE A 105 9.94 -11.00 -2.83
CA ILE A 105 11.34 -11.36 -2.59
C ILE A 105 11.57 -12.84 -2.87
N GLU A 106 12.66 -13.14 -3.56
CA GLU A 106 13.15 -14.49 -3.81
C GLU A 106 14.48 -14.72 -3.07
N VAL A 107 14.86 -15.98 -2.84
CA VAL A 107 16.11 -16.33 -2.13
C VAL A 107 17.35 -15.66 -2.74
N VAL A 108 17.38 -15.54 -4.08
CA VAL A 108 18.47 -14.88 -4.81
C VAL A 108 18.59 -13.39 -4.51
N ASP A 109 17.49 -12.72 -4.13
CA ASP A 109 17.50 -11.30 -3.79
C ASP A 109 18.13 -11.05 -2.42
N LEU A 110 18.04 -12.04 -1.52
CA LEU A 110 18.64 -11.98 -0.17
C LEU A 110 20.16 -12.13 -0.19
N GLN A 111 20.71 -12.74 -1.25
CA GLN A 111 22.15 -12.94 -1.40
C GLN A 111 22.89 -11.65 -1.81
N ASP A 112 22.20 -10.72 -2.47
CA ASP A 112 22.74 -9.42 -2.87
C ASP A 112 21.64 -8.35 -2.79
N THR A 113 21.47 -7.80 -1.58
CA THR A 113 20.43 -6.80 -1.29
C THR A 113 20.63 -5.49 -2.05
N LYS A 114 21.86 -5.15 -2.45
CA LYS A 114 22.14 -3.94 -3.27
C LYS A 114 21.63 -4.14 -4.69
N LYS A 115 21.89 -5.30 -5.28
CA LYS A 115 21.35 -5.65 -6.60
C LYS A 115 19.82 -5.77 -6.57
N ALA A 116 19.28 -6.37 -5.50
CA ALA A 116 17.83 -6.46 -5.31
C ALA A 116 17.18 -5.07 -5.20
N GLN A 117 17.79 -4.14 -4.47
CA GLN A 117 17.28 -2.78 -4.36
C GLN A 117 17.25 -2.06 -5.71
N ARG A 118 18.31 -2.15 -6.50
CA ARG A 118 18.30 -1.57 -7.87
C ARG A 118 17.19 -2.18 -8.74
N LYS A 119 16.91 -3.48 -8.59
CA LYS A 119 15.81 -4.14 -9.28
C LYS A 119 14.44 -3.63 -8.78
N LEU A 120 14.29 -3.40 -7.47
CA LEU A 120 13.10 -2.81 -6.88
C LEU A 120 12.88 -1.38 -7.39
N ASP A 121 13.92 -0.54 -7.37
CA ASP A 121 13.84 0.85 -7.83
C ASP A 121 13.42 0.90 -9.32
N LEU A 122 13.92 -0.02 -10.16
CA LEU A 122 13.47 -0.15 -11.55
C LEU A 122 12.00 -0.57 -11.69
N LEU A 123 11.51 -1.44 -10.80
CA LEU A 123 10.12 -1.91 -10.80
C LEU A 123 9.16 -0.79 -10.32
N MET A 124 9.62 0.04 -9.39
CA MET A 124 8.82 1.11 -8.76
C MET A 124 9.04 2.49 -9.41
N LYS A 125 9.78 2.58 -10.52
CA LYS A 125 10.19 3.85 -11.15
C LYS A 125 9.04 4.80 -11.52
N ASP A 126 7.87 4.24 -11.82
CA ASP A 126 6.68 5.01 -12.20
C ASP A 126 5.86 5.42 -10.97
N SER A 127 6.19 4.89 -9.80
CA SER A 127 5.53 5.19 -8.52
C SER A 127 6.36 6.11 -7.64
N ARG A 128 7.70 6.05 -7.70
CA ARG A 128 8.60 6.85 -6.84
C ARG A 128 10.01 6.99 -7.42
N PRO A 129 10.80 7.99 -6.98
CA PRO A 129 12.22 8.07 -7.30
C PRO A 129 13.03 6.90 -6.71
N SER A 130 14.21 6.64 -7.30
CA SER A 130 15.17 5.65 -6.80
C SER A 130 15.60 5.95 -5.37
N SER A 131 15.70 4.90 -4.54
CA SER A 131 16.13 5.02 -3.14
C SER A 131 17.62 5.34 -2.99
N TYR A 132 18.40 5.05 -4.04
CA TYR A 132 19.82 5.36 -4.12
C TYR A 132 20.07 6.23 -5.35
N SER A 133 20.52 7.45 -5.10
CA SER A 133 21.04 8.40 -6.10
C SER A 133 22.55 8.26 -6.21
#